data_AF-A0A5D2AT22-F1
#
_entry.id   AF-A0A5D2AT22-F1
#
_cell.length_a   1.000
_cell.length_b   1.000
_cell.length_c   1.000
_cell.angle_alpha   90.00
_cell.angle_beta   90.00
_cell.angle_gamma   90.00
#
_symmetry.space_group_name_H-M   'P 1'
#
loop_
_entity.id
_entity.type
_entity.pdbx_description
1 polymer ?
#
loop_
_entity_poly.entity_id
_entity_poly.type
_entity_poly.pdbx_seq_one_letter_code
_entity_poly.pdbx_strand_id
1 'polypeptide(L)'
;MFMVPISFRKKLIPKFILLAMRGKTLPIHGDGSNVRSYLYCEDVAEAFEVILHKGEVGRVYNIGTKKERRVIDVARDICKLFSMDPETSIEFVENRPFNDQRYFLDDQRLKNLGWSERTVWEDGLKKTIKWYTQNPDWWGDVTGALLPHPRMLMMPGSTHFDSEDGKETSYVSGPNQTRMVVPTPKGGSSPQKQSLKFLIYGRTGWIGGLLGQLCEKQGIAFEYGKGRLEDRSSLNADIQNITPTHVFNAAGVTGRPNVDWCESHKTETIRANVAGTLTLADVCRDHGLLMMNFATGCIFEYDTAHPQGSGIGFKEEDKPNFIGSFYSKTKAVVEELLKEYDNVCTLRVRMPISSDLNNPRNFITKISRYNKVVNIPNSMTVLDELLPISIEMAKKNLRGIWNFTNPGVVSHNEILEMYKTYIDPKFKWENFTLEEQAKVIVAPRSNNEMDASKLKKEFPELLSIKESLIKYAFEPNRRT
;
A
#
# COMPACT_ATOMS: atom_id res chain seq x y z
N MET A 1 -13.26 -24.34 -6.21
CA MET A 1 -12.59 -24.38 -7.54
C MET A 1 -13.61 -24.87 -8.55
N PHE A 2 -13.82 -24.14 -9.64
CA PHE A 2 -14.93 -24.40 -10.55
C PHE A 2 -14.67 -25.55 -11.52
N MET A 3 -15.69 -26.35 -11.80
CA MET A 3 -15.74 -27.31 -12.89
C MET A 3 -16.10 -26.54 -14.15
N VAL A 4 -15.08 -26.03 -14.83
CA VAL A 4 -15.27 -25.25 -16.05
C VAL A 4 -14.78 -26.09 -17.23
N PRO A 5 -15.62 -26.29 -18.26
CA PRO A 5 -15.20 -26.92 -19.51
C PRO A 5 -13.98 -26.22 -20.11
N ILE A 6 -13.92 -24.89 -20.06
CA ILE A 6 -12.82 -24.07 -20.60
C ILE A 6 -11.70 -23.71 -19.58
N SER A 7 -11.59 -24.40 -18.43
CA SER A 7 -10.59 -24.02 -17.41
C SER A 7 -9.15 -24.41 -17.79
N PHE A 8 -8.20 -23.59 -17.32
CA PHE A 8 -6.77 -23.74 -17.54
C PHE A 8 -6.21 -25.10 -17.04
N ARG A 9 -5.35 -25.69 -17.87
CA ARG A 9 -4.79 -27.05 -17.82
C ARG A 9 -4.09 -27.47 -16.52
N LYS A 10 -3.75 -26.53 -15.62
CA LYS A 10 -3.13 -26.80 -14.31
C LYS A 10 -4.13 -27.07 -13.17
N LYS A 11 -5.43 -26.90 -13.41
CA LYS A 11 -6.48 -27.15 -12.39
C LYS A 11 -6.76 -28.65 -12.29
N LEU A 12 -7.13 -29.11 -11.08
CA LEU A 12 -7.22 -30.54 -10.73
C LEU A 12 -8.09 -31.36 -11.70
N ILE A 13 -9.36 -30.97 -11.87
CA ILE A 13 -10.34 -31.74 -12.66
C ILE A 13 -9.96 -31.79 -14.14
N PRO A 14 -9.69 -30.66 -14.83
CA PRO A 14 -9.18 -30.68 -16.21
C PRO A 14 -7.95 -31.58 -16.41
N LYS A 15 -6.97 -31.47 -15.51
CA LYS A 15 -5.74 -32.27 -15.58
C LYS A 15 -6.04 -33.76 -15.47
N PHE A 16 -6.89 -34.15 -14.53
CA PHE A 16 -7.27 -35.54 -14.34
C PHE A 16 -8.05 -36.09 -15.53
N ILE A 17 -8.99 -35.32 -16.08
CA ILE A 17 -9.73 -35.72 -17.28
C ILE A 17 -8.77 -35.92 -18.47
N LEU A 18 -7.85 -34.98 -18.71
CA LEU A 18 -6.88 -35.08 -19.81
C LEU A 18 -5.90 -36.26 -19.65
N LEU A 19 -5.48 -36.57 -18.42
CA LEU A 19 -4.64 -37.75 -18.14
C LEU A 19 -5.42 -39.05 -18.34
N ALA A 20 -6.65 -39.12 -17.83
CA ALA A 20 -7.53 -40.27 -18.01
C ALA A 20 -7.85 -40.52 -19.49
N MET A 21 -8.15 -39.47 -20.27
CA MET A 21 -8.32 -39.56 -21.74
C MET A 21 -7.09 -40.12 -22.47
N ARG A 22 -5.90 -40.01 -21.86
CA ARG A 22 -4.63 -40.52 -22.40
C ARG A 22 -4.22 -41.87 -21.78
N GLY A 23 -5.06 -42.47 -20.93
CA GLY A 23 -4.75 -43.69 -20.19
C GLY A 23 -3.56 -43.53 -19.24
N LYS A 24 -3.27 -42.31 -18.78
CA LYS A 24 -2.16 -42.01 -17.85
C LYS A 24 -2.64 -41.99 -16.40
N THR A 25 -1.70 -42.16 -15.47
CA THR A 25 -1.95 -42.05 -14.03
C THR A 25 -2.37 -40.64 -13.63
N LEU A 26 -3.15 -40.54 -12.56
CA LEU A 26 -3.67 -39.32 -11.95
C LEU A 26 -2.80 -38.95 -10.73
N PRO A 27 -1.93 -37.94 -10.82
CA PRO A 27 -1.03 -37.59 -9.73
C PRO A 27 -1.77 -36.79 -8.64
N ILE A 28 -1.78 -37.30 -7.42
CA ILE A 28 -2.32 -36.65 -6.22
C ILE A 28 -1.18 -36.15 -5.35
N HIS A 29 -1.18 -34.85 -5.01
CA HIS A 29 -0.20 -34.28 -4.10
C HIS A 29 -0.50 -34.63 -2.63
N GLY A 30 0.51 -35.13 -1.91
CA GLY A 30 0.37 -35.57 -0.53
C GLY A 30 -0.45 -36.86 -0.45
N ASP A 31 -1.35 -36.96 0.53
CA ASP A 31 -2.21 -38.13 0.75
C ASP A 31 -3.61 -38.00 0.12
N GLY A 32 -3.88 -36.88 -0.57
CA GLY A 32 -5.19 -36.61 -1.19
C GLY A 32 -6.32 -36.27 -0.21
N SER A 33 -6.03 -36.10 1.08
CA SER A 33 -7.01 -35.76 2.13
C SER A 33 -7.58 -34.33 2.00
N ASN A 34 -6.87 -33.47 1.27
CA ASN A 34 -7.25 -32.09 1.00
C ASN A 34 -8.71 -31.97 0.52
N VAL A 35 -9.46 -31.09 1.16
CA VAL A 35 -10.89 -30.89 0.91
C VAL A 35 -11.11 -29.63 0.09
N ARG A 36 -11.98 -29.73 -0.92
CA ARG A 36 -12.36 -28.59 -1.77
C ARG A 36 -13.86 -28.59 -2.04
N SER A 37 -14.42 -27.38 -2.19
CA SER A 37 -15.76 -27.19 -2.75
C SER A 37 -15.67 -26.98 -4.26
N TYR A 38 -16.45 -27.76 -5.01
CA TYR A 38 -16.54 -27.70 -6.46
C TYR A 38 -17.93 -27.22 -6.87
N LEU A 39 -17.96 -26.27 -7.79
CA LEU A 39 -19.19 -25.74 -8.38
C LEU A 39 -19.10 -25.86 -9.89
N TYR A 40 -20.20 -26.20 -10.54
CA TYR A 40 -20.28 -26.22 -11.98
C TYR A 40 -20.33 -24.81 -12.55
N CYS A 41 -19.65 -24.56 -13.66
CA CYS A 41 -19.46 -23.19 -14.16
C CYS A 41 -20.76 -22.48 -14.55
N GLU A 42 -21.78 -23.20 -15.01
CA GLU A 42 -23.09 -22.61 -15.31
C GLU A 42 -23.76 -22.09 -14.03
N ASP A 43 -23.67 -22.81 -12.90
CA ASP A 43 -24.22 -22.33 -11.63
C ASP A 43 -23.51 -21.04 -11.17
N VAL A 44 -22.21 -20.90 -11.46
CA VAL A 44 -21.43 -19.70 -11.15
C VAL A 44 -21.81 -18.53 -12.04
N ALA A 45 -22.04 -18.79 -13.33
CA ALA A 45 -22.53 -17.77 -14.25
C ALA A 45 -23.92 -17.28 -13.82
N GLU A 46 -24.81 -18.19 -13.41
CA GLU A 46 -26.12 -17.86 -12.84
C GLU A 46 -25.97 -17.05 -11.54
N ALA A 47 -25.00 -17.36 -10.68
CA ALA A 47 -24.73 -16.56 -9.49
C ALA A 47 -24.38 -15.11 -9.84
N PHE A 48 -23.55 -14.88 -10.88
CA PHE A 48 -23.25 -13.52 -11.34
C PHE A 48 -24.50 -12.80 -11.85
N GLU A 49 -25.37 -13.49 -12.60
CA GLU A 49 -26.64 -12.95 -13.08
C GLU A 49 -27.58 -12.58 -11.92
N VAL A 50 -27.72 -13.46 -10.91
CA VAL A 50 -28.54 -13.16 -9.73
C VAL A 50 -27.98 -11.97 -8.95
N ILE A 51 -26.66 -11.90 -8.74
CA ILE A 51 -26.03 -10.77 -8.05
C ILE A 51 -26.22 -9.47 -8.86
N LEU A 52 -26.12 -9.54 -10.19
CA LEU A 52 -26.34 -8.39 -11.06
C LEU A 52 -27.76 -7.84 -10.95
N HIS A 53 -28.78 -8.71 -10.90
CA HIS A 53 -30.18 -8.29 -10.88
C HIS A 53 -30.76 -8.02 -9.49
N LYS A 54 -30.28 -8.71 -8.45
CA LYS A 54 -30.86 -8.68 -7.10
C LYS A 54 -29.87 -8.26 -6.02
N GLY A 55 -28.59 -8.12 -6.36
CA GLY A 55 -27.57 -7.72 -5.40
C GLY A 55 -27.69 -6.27 -4.96
N GLU A 56 -27.23 -6.01 -3.73
CA GLU A 56 -27.10 -4.67 -3.18
C GLU A 56 -25.71 -4.12 -3.48
N VAL A 57 -25.66 -2.89 -4.01
CA VAL A 57 -24.40 -2.18 -4.26
C VAL A 57 -23.60 -2.03 -2.96
N GLY A 58 -22.29 -2.28 -3.05
CA GLY A 58 -21.38 -2.18 -1.91
C GLY A 58 -21.35 -3.41 -0.98
N ARG A 59 -22.08 -4.49 -1.31
CA ARG A 59 -21.98 -5.78 -0.60
C ARG A 59 -21.01 -6.73 -1.29
N VAL A 60 -20.40 -7.59 -0.48
CA VAL A 60 -19.57 -8.71 -0.95
C VAL A 60 -20.42 -9.99 -0.96
N TYR A 61 -20.44 -10.70 -2.08
CA TYR A 61 -21.15 -11.97 -2.24
C TYR A 61 -20.15 -13.08 -2.49
N ASN A 62 -20.10 -14.09 -1.61
CA ASN A 62 -19.28 -15.27 -1.84
C ASN A 62 -20.07 -16.27 -2.68
N ILE A 63 -19.46 -16.77 -3.75
CA ILE A 63 -20.02 -17.83 -4.60
C ILE A 63 -19.32 -19.13 -4.23
N GLY A 64 -20.05 -20.02 -3.56
CA GLY A 64 -19.50 -21.26 -3.03
C GLY A 64 -20.59 -22.31 -2.84
N THR A 65 -20.18 -23.48 -2.37
CA THR A 65 -21.09 -24.54 -1.91
C THR A 65 -20.55 -25.14 -0.62
N LYS A 66 -21.47 -25.61 0.22
CA LYS A 66 -21.18 -26.39 1.42
C LYS A 66 -20.87 -27.86 1.10
N LYS A 67 -21.05 -28.28 -0.15
CA LYS A 67 -20.73 -29.62 -0.63
C LYS A 67 -19.23 -29.74 -0.87
N GLU A 68 -18.56 -30.36 0.08
CA GLU A 68 -17.13 -30.58 0.08
C GLU A 68 -16.77 -31.97 -0.44
N ARG A 69 -15.61 -32.07 -1.10
CA ARG A 69 -15.11 -33.35 -1.63
C ARG A 69 -13.59 -33.41 -1.51
N ARG A 70 -13.06 -34.57 -1.10
CA ARG A 70 -11.61 -34.78 -1.03
C ARG A 70 -11.04 -34.93 -2.44
N VAL A 71 -9.79 -34.53 -2.63
CA VAL A 71 -9.08 -34.68 -3.90
C VAL A 71 -9.05 -36.15 -4.35
N ILE A 72 -8.84 -37.09 -3.42
CA ILE A 72 -8.83 -38.53 -3.73
C ILE A 72 -10.19 -39.02 -4.24
N ASP A 73 -11.29 -38.53 -3.68
CA ASP A 73 -12.63 -38.94 -4.12
C ASP A 73 -12.90 -38.42 -5.54
N VAL A 74 -12.39 -37.23 -5.89
CA VAL A 74 -12.48 -36.69 -7.25
C VAL A 74 -11.73 -37.56 -8.25
N ALA A 75 -10.52 -38.02 -7.92
CA ALA A 75 -9.75 -38.91 -8.77
C ALA A 75 -10.49 -40.25 -9.00
N ARG A 76 -11.00 -40.85 -7.93
CA ARG A 76 -11.78 -42.11 -8.00
C ARG A 76 -13.01 -41.99 -8.88
N ASP A 77 -13.74 -40.88 -8.77
CA ASP A 77 -14.92 -40.63 -9.60
C ASP A 77 -14.57 -40.50 -11.09
N ILE A 78 -13.46 -39.85 -11.41
CA ILE A 78 -12.97 -39.74 -12.79
C ILE A 78 -12.54 -41.11 -13.30
N CYS A 79 -11.75 -41.88 -12.54
CA CYS A 79 -11.38 -43.26 -12.91
C CYS A 79 -12.62 -44.12 -13.22
N LYS A 80 -13.65 -44.05 -12.36
CA LYS A 80 -14.91 -44.78 -12.56
C LYS A 80 -15.61 -44.39 -13.86
N LEU A 81 -15.66 -43.10 -14.21
CA LEU A 81 -16.28 -42.62 -15.45
C LEU A 81 -15.49 -42.96 -16.72
N PHE A 82 -14.18 -43.20 -16.59
CA PHE A 82 -13.31 -43.68 -17.68
C PHE A 82 -13.09 -45.20 -17.67
N SER A 83 -13.77 -45.94 -16.79
CA SER A 83 -13.58 -47.39 -16.61
C SER A 83 -12.13 -47.80 -16.31
N MET A 84 -11.39 -46.94 -15.61
CA MET A 84 -10.03 -47.19 -15.14
C MET A 84 -10.05 -47.72 -13.70
N ASP A 85 -9.13 -48.61 -13.36
CA ASP A 85 -8.97 -49.09 -11.99
C ASP A 85 -8.26 -48.02 -11.12
N PRO A 86 -8.92 -47.48 -10.07
CA PRO A 86 -8.34 -46.43 -9.23
C PRO A 86 -7.04 -46.83 -8.53
N GLU A 87 -6.86 -48.10 -8.17
CA GLU A 87 -5.69 -48.56 -7.41
C GLU A 87 -4.40 -48.53 -8.25
N THR A 88 -4.52 -48.76 -9.56
CA THR A 88 -3.40 -48.70 -10.51
C THR A 88 -3.29 -47.34 -11.20
N SER A 89 -4.37 -46.57 -11.24
CA SER A 89 -4.44 -45.30 -11.99
C SER A 89 -4.19 -44.06 -11.13
N ILE A 90 -4.17 -44.15 -9.80
CA ILE A 90 -3.89 -43.02 -8.90
C ILE A 90 -2.46 -43.14 -8.37
N GLU A 91 -1.68 -42.07 -8.51
CA GLU A 91 -0.29 -42.02 -8.06
C GLU A 91 -0.12 -40.89 -7.04
N PHE A 92 0.43 -41.19 -5.87
CA PHE A 92 0.73 -40.18 -4.86
C PHE A 92 2.10 -39.57 -5.13
N VAL A 93 2.13 -38.25 -5.28
CA VAL A 93 3.33 -37.46 -5.56
C VAL A 93 3.63 -36.52 -4.39
N GLU A 94 4.87 -36.03 -4.34
CA GLU A 94 5.31 -35.08 -3.33
C GLU A 94 4.32 -33.91 -3.19
N ASN A 95 4.01 -33.56 -1.94
CA ASN A 95 3.08 -32.49 -1.64
C ASN A 95 3.61 -31.14 -2.14
N ARG A 96 2.70 -30.20 -2.39
CA ARG A 96 3.11 -28.83 -2.73
C ARG A 96 3.43 -28.06 -1.44
N PRO A 97 4.49 -27.22 -1.43
CA PRO A 97 4.69 -26.25 -0.37
C PRO A 97 3.43 -25.40 -0.18
N PHE A 98 3.02 -25.17 1.07
CA PHE A 98 1.86 -24.34 1.44
C PHE A 98 0.50 -24.81 0.85
N ASN A 99 0.28 -26.12 0.75
CA ASN A 99 -0.99 -26.65 0.26
C ASN A 99 -2.10 -26.50 1.32
N ASP A 100 -3.04 -25.59 1.09
CA ASP A 100 -4.18 -25.36 1.97
C ASP A 100 -5.03 -26.63 2.15
N GLN A 101 -5.39 -26.95 3.38
CA GLN A 101 -6.18 -28.14 3.69
C GLN A 101 -7.65 -27.99 3.25
N ARG A 102 -8.24 -26.80 3.43
CA ARG A 102 -9.68 -26.55 3.21
C ARG A 102 -9.97 -25.09 2.89
N TYR A 103 -10.92 -24.85 1.98
CA TYR A 103 -11.52 -23.53 1.77
C TYR A 103 -13.01 -23.63 2.07
N PHE A 104 -13.47 -22.90 3.09
CA PHE A 104 -14.88 -22.82 3.43
C PHE A 104 -15.35 -21.38 3.29
N LEU A 105 -16.41 -21.15 2.52
CA LEU A 105 -16.97 -19.83 2.26
C LEU A 105 -18.42 -19.80 2.76
N ASP A 106 -18.79 -18.71 3.42
CA ASP A 106 -20.18 -18.45 3.76
C ASP A 106 -20.93 -17.85 2.57
N ASP A 107 -21.86 -18.64 2.01
CA ASP A 107 -22.68 -18.33 0.85
C ASP A 107 -24.10 -17.84 1.21
N GLN A 108 -24.41 -17.64 2.51
CA GLN A 108 -25.76 -17.29 2.96
C GLN A 108 -26.31 -16.02 2.29
N ARG A 109 -25.46 -14.99 2.10
CA ARG A 109 -25.91 -13.74 1.48
C ARG A 109 -26.40 -13.94 0.04
N LEU A 110 -25.73 -14.79 -0.72
CA LEU A 110 -26.14 -15.13 -2.10
C LEU A 110 -27.41 -15.99 -2.10
N LYS A 111 -27.53 -16.94 -1.17
CA LYS A 111 -28.75 -17.74 -0.97
C LYS A 111 -29.98 -16.90 -0.64
N ASN A 112 -29.81 -15.85 0.14
CA ASN A 112 -30.88 -14.91 0.47
C ASN A 112 -31.39 -14.12 -0.76
N LEU A 113 -30.61 -14.05 -1.85
CA LEU A 113 -31.08 -13.51 -3.15
C LEU A 113 -31.89 -14.52 -3.98
N GLY A 114 -32.04 -15.76 -3.48
CA GLY A 114 -32.72 -16.86 -4.15
C GLY A 114 -31.84 -17.67 -5.09
N TRP A 115 -30.50 -17.54 -5.00
CA TRP A 115 -29.58 -18.41 -5.75
C TRP A 115 -29.24 -19.68 -4.95
N SER A 116 -29.24 -20.82 -5.61
CA SER A 116 -28.69 -22.07 -5.10
C SER A 116 -28.06 -22.85 -6.23
N GLU A 117 -27.03 -23.64 -5.94
CA GLU A 117 -26.42 -24.51 -6.94
C GLU A 117 -27.46 -25.53 -7.45
N ARG A 118 -27.67 -25.56 -8.78
CA ARG A 118 -28.63 -26.47 -9.41
C ARG A 118 -27.99 -27.77 -9.86
N THR A 119 -26.72 -27.71 -10.23
CA THR A 119 -26.01 -28.86 -10.78
C THR A 119 -25.41 -29.71 -9.65
N VAL A 120 -25.83 -30.97 -9.55
CA VAL A 120 -25.20 -31.94 -8.66
C VAL A 120 -23.84 -32.38 -9.20
N TRP A 121 -22.96 -32.87 -8.32
CA TRP A 121 -21.57 -33.20 -8.64
C TRP A 121 -21.46 -34.19 -9.82
N GLU A 122 -22.26 -35.25 -9.80
CA GLU A 122 -22.23 -36.33 -10.78
C GLU A 122 -22.56 -35.80 -12.18
N ASP A 123 -23.58 -34.95 -12.29
CA ASP A 123 -24.01 -34.35 -13.55
C ASP A 123 -23.01 -33.31 -14.05
N GLY A 124 -22.51 -32.47 -13.15
CA GLY A 124 -21.46 -31.50 -13.47
C GLY A 124 -20.20 -32.20 -14.00
N LEU A 125 -19.82 -33.33 -13.41
CA LEU A 125 -18.62 -34.08 -13.81
C LEU A 125 -18.80 -34.73 -15.17
N LYS A 126 -19.96 -35.35 -15.42
CA LYS A 126 -20.30 -35.92 -16.73
C LYS A 126 -20.35 -34.85 -17.81
N LYS A 127 -20.99 -33.71 -17.57
CA LYS A 127 -21.03 -32.57 -18.50
C LYS A 127 -19.61 -32.07 -18.81
N THR A 128 -18.78 -31.94 -17.78
CA THR A 128 -17.39 -31.51 -17.92
C THR A 128 -16.59 -32.50 -18.76
N ILE A 129 -16.62 -33.80 -18.43
CA ILE A 129 -15.93 -34.86 -19.19
C ILE A 129 -16.40 -34.88 -20.64
N LYS A 130 -17.73 -34.85 -20.87
CA LYS A 130 -18.31 -34.83 -22.22
C LYS A 130 -17.77 -33.67 -23.06
N TRP A 131 -17.62 -32.49 -22.46
CA TRP A 131 -17.06 -31.36 -23.19
C TRP A 131 -15.59 -31.59 -23.56
N TYR A 132 -14.76 -32.09 -22.65
CA TYR A 132 -13.34 -32.38 -22.93
C TYR A 132 -13.18 -33.47 -23.99
N THR A 133 -14.04 -34.49 -23.99
CA THR A 133 -14.00 -35.55 -25.01
C THR A 133 -14.48 -35.08 -26.38
N GLN A 134 -15.41 -34.12 -26.43
CA GLN A 134 -15.86 -33.50 -27.68
C GLN A 134 -14.92 -32.41 -28.21
N ASN A 135 -14.02 -31.88 -27.37
CA ASN A 135 -13.10 -30.80 -27.70
C ASN A 135 -11.63 -31.16 -27.36
N PRO A 136 -11.09 -32.29 -27.85
CA PRO A 136 -9.78 -32.79 -27.43
C PRO A 136 -8.62 -31.85 -27.81
N ASP A 137 -8.73 -31.16 -28.94
CA ASP A 137 -7.66 -30.33 -29.50
C ASP A 137 -7.78 -28.84 -29.13
N TRP A 138 -8.77 -28.47 -28.31
CA TRP A 138 -9.08 -27.07 -28.00
C TRP A 138 -7.89 -26.27 -27.46
N TRP A 139 -6.98 -26.92 -26.73
CA TRP A 139 -5.84 -26.26 -26.08
C TRP A 139 -4.48 -26.53 -26.73
N GLY A 140 -4.41 -27.21 -27.89
CA GLY A 140 -3.14 -27.60 -28.50
C GLY A 140 -2.25 -28.45 -27.59
N ASP A 141 -0.92 -28.30 -27.65
CA ASP A 141 -0.01 -29.08 -26.80
C ASP A 141 -0.13 -28.69 -25.31
N VAL A 142 -0.58 -29.66 -24.51
CA VAL A 142 -0.82 -29.55 -23.06
C VAL A 142 0.22 -30.31 -22.23
N THR A 143 1.21 -30.96 -22.84
CA THR A 143 2.05 -31.98 -22.20
C THR A 143 2.76 -31.47 -20.94
N GLY A 144 3.32 -30.26 -21.02
CA GLY A 144 3.97 -29.62 -19.87
C GLY A 144 3.03 -29.27 -18.71
N ALA A 145 1.75 -29.02 -18.97
CA ALA A 145 0.76 -28.71 -17.92
C ALA A 145 0.27 -29.95 -17.16
N LEU A 146 0.42 -31.15 -17.76
CA LEU A 146 0.02 -32.41 -17.15
C LEU A 146 1.08 -32.99 -16.20
N LEU A 147 2.29 -32.42 -16.14
CA LEU A 147 3.31 -32.81 -15.18
C LEU A 147 2.82 -32.58 -13.73
N PRO A 148 3.10 -33.49 -12.77
CA PRO A 148 2.77 -33.34 -11.35
C PRO A 148 3.19 -31.97 -10.79
N HIS A 149 4.44 -31.59 -11.04
CA HIS A 149 5.05 -30.31 -10.67
C HIS A 149 5.49 -29.59 -11.95
N PRO A 150 4.59 -28.87 -12.63
CA PRO A 150 4.95 -28.21 -13.87
C PRO A 150 5.95 -27.10 -13.58
N ARG A 151 7.18 -27.24 -14.09
CA ARG A 151 8.15 -26.13 -14.16
C ARG A 151 7.48 -24.98 -14.95
N MET A 152 7.76 -23.72 -14.60
CA MET A 152 7.22 -22.58 -15.35
C MET A 152 7.60 -22.72 -16.84
N LEU A 153 6.67 -23.20 -17.67
CA LEU A 153 6.78 -23.03 -19.10
C LEU A 153 6.63 -21.54 -19.39
N MET A 154 7.73 -20.93 -19.83
CA MET A 154 7.69 -19.69 -20.60
C MET A 154 6.95 -19.94 -21.92
N MET A 155 6.36 -18.87 -22.45
CA MET A 155 5.54 -18.84 -23.66
C MET A 155 6.24 -19.50 -24.87
N PRO A 156 5.50 -20.00 -25.88
CA PRO A 156 6.10 -20.70 -27.03
C PRO A 156 6.97 -19.74 -27.85
N GLY A 157 8.25 -20.08 -28.04
CA GLY A 157 9.20 -19.29 -28.85
C GLY A 157 10.67 -19.67 -28.74
N SER A 158 11.07 -20.52 -27.80
CA SER A 158 12.47 -20.95 -27.65
C SER A 158 12.57 -22.47 -27.69
N THR A 159 13.05 -23.00 -28.82
CA THR A 159 13.44 -24.40 -28.97
C THR A 159 14.82 -24.62 -28.34
N HIS A 160 14.88 -25.40 -27.27
CA HIS A 160 16.10 -26.12 -26.90
C HIS A 160 15.76 -27.59 -26.68
N PHE A 161 16.37 -28.44 -27.50
CA PHE A 161 16.54 -29.87 -27.26
C PHE A 161 17.59 -30.02 -26.16
N ASP A 162 17.21 -30.64 -25.04
CA ASP A 162 18.19 -31.21 -24.12
C ASP A 162 18.10 -32.73 -24.24
N SER A 163 19.17 -33.32 -24.76
CA SER A 163 19.45 -34.75 -24.66
C SER A 163 20.35 -34.98 -23.45
N GLU A 164 20.03 -36.04 -22.69
CA GLU A 164 20.92 -36.62 -21.70
C GLU A 164 22.23 -37.06 -22.36
N ASP A 165 23.36 -36.50 -21.91
CA ASP A 165 24.54 -37.27 -21.51
C ASP A 165 25.72 -36.34 -21.19
N GLY A 166 26.39 -36.64 -20.07
CA GLY A 166 27.62 -35.95 -19.68
C GLY A 166 28.80 -36.36 -20.56
N LYS A 167 29.55 -35.35 -21.02
CA LYS A 167 31.02 -35.40 -21.15
C LYS A 167 31.58 -34.02 -21.50
N GLU A 168 32.61 -33.62 -20.75
CA GLU A 168 33.48 -32.49 -21.07
C GLU A 168 34.10 -32.66 -22.46
N THR A 169 34.12 -31.58 -23.25
CA THR A 169 35.19 -31.34 -24.24
C THR A 169 35.44 -29.84 -24.38
N SER A 170 36.71 -29.47 -24.25
CA SER A 170 37.31 -28.19 -24.64
C SER A 170 37.40 -28.09 -26.17
N TYR A 171 37.42 -26.87 -26.72
CA TYR A 171 38.40 -26.35 -27.71
C TYR A 171 37.99 -24.96 -28.25
N VAL A 172 38.99 -24.27 -28.79
CA VAL A 172 39.20 -22.82 -28.96
C VAL A 172 38.85 -22.31 -30.38
N SER A 173 38.68 -20.98 -30.51
CA SER A 173 38.86 -20.10 -31.71
C SER A 173 37.61 -19.93 -32.58
N GLY A 174 37.20 -18.76 -33.09
CA GLY A 174 37.85 -17.47 -33.41
C GLY A 174 36.80 -16.52 -34.05
N PRO A 175 37.19 -15.33 -34.56
CA PRO A 175 36.45 -14.08 -34.35
C PRO A 175 35.51 -13.69 -35.49
N ASN A 176 34.42 -12.97 -35.18
CA ASN A 176 33.75 -12.14 -36.17
C ASN A 176 33.35 -10.77 -35.60
N GLN A 177 33.96 -9.74 -36.19
CA GLN A 177 33.77 -8.33 -35.91
C GLN A 177 32.38 -7.87 -36.34
N THR A 178 31.68 -7.14 -35.46
CA THR A 178 30.70 -6.15 -35.91
C THR A 178 30.95 -4.86 -35.13
N ARG A 179 31.32 -3.80 -35.87
CA ARG A 179 31.59 -2.44 -35.40
C ARG A 179 30.43 -1.89 -34.56
N MET A 180 30.67 -1.57 -33.30
CA MET A 180 29.90 -0.55 -32.59
C MET A 180 30.63 0.79 -32.74
N VAL A 181 29.95 1.77 -33.33
CA VAL A 181 30.41 3.15 -33.42
C VAL A 181 30.21 3.79 -32.04
N VAL A 182 31.30 4.03 -31.34
CA VAL A 182 31.34 4.79 -30.07
C VAL A 182 31.25 6.28 -30.40
N PRO A 183 30.33 7.07 -29.81
CA PRO A 183 30.43 8.52 -29.88
C PRO A 183 31.55 8.99 -28.94
N THR A 184 32.57 9.62 -29.52
CA THR A 184 33.66 10.31 -28.81
C THR A 184 33.12 11.41 -27.88
N PRO A 185 33.62 11.56 -26.65
CA PRO A 185 33.18 12.61 -25.74
C PRO A 185 33.76 13.95 -26.18
N LYS A 186 32.88 14.89 -26.57
CA LYS A 186 33.28 16.29 -26.75
C LYS A 186 33.20 17.00 -25.40
N GLY A 187 34.37 17.52 -24.98
CA GLY A 187 34.51 18.81 -24.30
C GLY A 187 34.00 18.89 -22.87
N GLY A 188 34.93 18.99 -21.92
CA GLY A 188 34.63 19.31 -20.54
C GLY A 188 33.86 20.64 -20.42
N SER A 189 32.62 20.55 -19.98
CA SER A 189 31.97 21.58 -19.19
C SER A 189 31.87 21.04 -17.76
N SER A 190 32.39 21.79 -16.80
CA SER A 190 32.06 21.62 -15.38
C SER A 190 30.54 21.39 -15.23
N PRO A 191 30.07 20.46 -14.37
CA PRO A 191 28.64 20.24 -14.22
C PRO A 191 28.01 21.54 -13.70
N GLN A 192 27.35 22.29 -14.59
CA GLN A 192 26.50 23.38 -14.17
C GLN A 192 25.44 22.77 -13.26
N LYS A 193 25.49 23.14 -11.97
CA LYS A 193 24.54 22.70 -10.96
C LYS A 193 23.15 23.10 -11.46
N GLN A 194 22.39 22.13 -11.96
CA GLN A 194 21.09 22.36 -12.58
C GLN A 194 20.23 23.15 -11.59
N SER A 195 19.73 24.32 -12.01
CA SER A 195 19.00 25.19 -11.09
C SER A 195 17.72 24.49 -10.64
N LEU A 196 17.51 24.39 -9.33
CA LEU A 196 16.33 23.74 -8.78
C LEU A 196 15.07 24.53 -9.17
N LYS A 197 14.06 23.79 -9.62
CA LYS A 197 12.70 24.28 -9.84
C LYS A 197 11.71 23.34 -9.18
N PHE A 198 10.84 23.85 -8.31
CA PHE A 198 9.90 23.03 -7.55
C PHE A 198 8.46 23.21 -8.05
N LEU A 199 7.74 22.11 -8.17
CA LEU A 199 6.29 22.09 -8.35
C LEU A 199 5.62 21.77 -7.01
N ILE A 200 4.80 22.66 -6.48
CA ILE A 200 4.18 22.51 -5.16
C ILE A 200 2.66 22.34 -5.30
N TYR A 201 2.11 21.25 -4.78
CA TYR A 201 0.67 21.08 -4.62
C TYR A 201 0.24 21.41 -3.19
N GLY A 202 -0.94 22.03 -3.05
CA GLY A 202 -1.51 22.40 -1.74
C GLY A 202 -1.33 23.86 -1.35
N ARG A 203 -1.34 24.81 -2.30
CA ARG A 203 -1.20 26.27 -2.07
C ARG A 203 -2.08 26.83 -0.96
N THR A 204 -3.33 26.38 -0.87
CA THR A 204 -4.31 26.83 0.16
C THR A 204 -4.13 26.13 1.51
N GLY A 205 -3.24 25.12 1.55
CA GLY A 205 -2.83 24.40 2.74
C GLY A 205 -1.81 25.18 3.56
N TRP A 206 -1.66 24.81 4.82
CA TRP A 206 -0.73 25.51 5.72
C TRP A 206 0.72 25.25 5.34
N ILE A 207 1.11 23.97 5.20
CA ILE A 207 2.46 23.58 4.80
C ILE A 207 2.78 24.09 3.38
N GLY A 208 1.86 23.94 2.42
CA GLY A 208 2.08 24.40 1.05
C GLY A 208 2.36 25.90 0.95
N GLY A 209 1.63 26.73 1.71
CA GLY A 209 1.89 28.16 1.77
C GLY A 209 3.26 28.51 2.37
N LEU A 210 3.64 27.85 3.46
CA LEU A 210 4.96 28.04 4.10
C LEU A 210 6.12 27.60 3.18
N LEU A 211 5.95 26.52 2.41
CA LEU A 211 6.95 26.07 1.45
C LEU A 211 7.19 27.12 0.35
N GLY A 212 6.14 27.76 -0.17
CA GLY A 212 6.32 28.83 -1.15
C GLY A 212 7.10 30.01 -0.58
N GLN A 213 6.76 30.46 0.63
CA GLN A 213 7.49 31.53 1.32
C GLN A 213 8.97 31.17 1.56
N LEU A 214 9.25 29.90 1.91
CA LEU A 214 10.62 29.41 2.06
C LEU A 214 11.36 29.38 0.72
N CYS A 215 10.72 28.99 -0.36
CA CYS A 215 11.31 29.01 -1.70
C CYS A 215 11.65 30.45 -2.14
N GLU A 216 10.74 31.41 -1.92
CA GLU A 216 10.99 32.84 -2.17
C GLU A 216 12.20 33.33 -1.37
N LYS A 217 12.25 33.03 -0.07
CA LYS A 217 13.34 33.43 0.82
C LYS A 217 14.68 32.81 0.44
N GLN A 218 14.68 31.57 -0.07
CA GLN A 218 15.90 30.86 -0.49
C GLN A 218 16.27 31.12 -1.96
N GLY A 219 15.48 31.89 -2.71
CA GLY A 219 15.71 32.13 -4.14
C GLY A 219 15.56 30.87 -5.01
N ILE A 220 14.74 29.90 -4.58
CA ILE A 220 14.47 28.68 -5.33
C ILE A 220 13.26 28.93 -6.23
N ALA A 221 13.41 28.68 -7.54
CA ALA A 221 12.29 28.79 -8.47
C ALA A 221 11.20 27.79 -8.11
N PHE A 222 9.96 28.23 -8.03
CA PHE A 222 8.84 27.34 -7.74
C PHE A 222 7.56 27.82 -8.42
N GLU A 223 6.66 26.89 -8.67
CA GLU A 223 5.31 27.17 -9.13
C GLU A 223 4.32 26.26 -8.39
N TYR A 224 3.11 26.78 -8.15
CA TYR A 224 2.02 25.97 -7.58
C TYR A 224 1.28 25.24 -8.69
N GLY A 225 1.04 23.94 -8.50
CA GLY A 225 0.22 23.14 -9.40
C GLY A 225 -1.22 23.64 -9.43
N LYS A 226 -1.81 23.65 -10.63
CA LYS A 226 -3.20 24.04 -10.88
C LYS A 226 -4.11 22.83 -10.98
N GLY A 227 -3.55 21.68 -11.35
CA GLY A 227 -4.24 20.42 -11.50
C GLY A 227 -4.85 19.88 -10.21
N ARG A 228 -5.91 19.09 -10.35
CA ARG A 228 -6.47 18.29 -9.26
C ARG A 228 -5.70 16.98 -9.20
N LEU A 229 -5.34 16.54 -7.99
CA LEU A 229 -4.47 15.37 -7.83
C LEU A 229 -5.08 14.09 -8.41
N GLU A 230 -6.40 13.96 -8.36
CA GLU A 230 -7.12 12.82 -8.93
C GLU A 230 -7.21 12.84 -10.47
N ASP A 231 -6.82 13.93 -11.13
CA ASP A 231 -6.83 14.07 -12.58
C ASP A 231 -5.42 14.01 -13.17
N ARG A 232 -5.02 12.80 -13.60
CA ARG A 232 -3.73 12.53 -14.24
C ARG A 232 -3.42 13.48 -15.40
N SER A 233 -4.40 13.86 -16.21
CA SER A 233 -4.15 14.70 -17.39
C SER A 233 -3.71 16.09 -16.96
N SER A 234 -4.35 16.64 -15.92
CA SER A 234 -3.99 17.93 -15.35
C SER A 234 -2.58 17.93 -14.73
N LEU A 235 -2.19 16.84 -14.06
CA LEU A 235 -0.85 16.73 -13.47
C LEU A 235 0.25 16.65 -14.53
N ASN A 236 0.01 15.91 -15.62
CA ASN A 236 0.93 15.86 -16.74
C ASN A 236 1.10 17.24 -17.39
N ALA A 237 0.01 17.99 -17.57
CA ALA A 237 0.07 19.34 -18.11
C ALA A 237 0.89 20.28 -17.20
N ASP A 238 0.69 20.23 -15.88
CA ASP A 238 1.48 21.01 -14.93
C ASP A 238 2.98 20.69 -15.03
N ILE A 239 3.35 19.40 -15.05
CA ILE A 239 4.76 18.98 -15.16
C ILE A 239 5.38 19.40 -16.49
N GLN A 240 4.68 19.24 -17.60
CA GLN A 240 5.17 19.61 -18.93
C GLN A 240 5.37 21.12 -19.07
N ASN A 241 4.44 21.93 -18.53
CA ASN A 241 4.52 23.39 -18.63
C ASN A 241 5.59 23.96 -17.69
N ILE A 242 5.72 23.40 -16.48
CA ILE A 242 6.58 23.94 -15.43
C ILE A 242 8.00 23.39 -15.54
N THR A 243 8.17 22.18 -16.10
CA THR A 243 9.44 21.44 -16.16
C THR A 243 10.17 21.44 -14.81
N PRO A 244 9.54 20.93 -13.72
CA PRO A 244 10.14 20.95 -12.41
C PRO A 244 11.29 19.94 -12.30
N THR A 245 12.18 20.17 -11.34
CA THR A 245 13.20 19.20 -10.90
C THR A 245 12.67 18.27 -9.80
N HIS A 246 11.76 18.78 -8.97
CA HIS A 246 11.19 18.06 -7.82
C HIS A 246 9.73 18.48 -7.62
N VAL A 247 8.94 17.58 -7.04
CA VAL A 247 7.53 17.83 -6.72
C VAL A 247 7.32 17.75 -5.22
N PHE A 248 6.61 18.70 -4.64
CA PHE A 248 6.18 18.69 -3.24
C PHE A 248 4.66 18.52 -3.16
N ASN A 249 4.22 17.42 -2.56
CA ASN A 249 2.83 17.18 -2.23
C ASN A 249 2.53 17.60 -0.79
N ALA A 250 2.07 18.84 -0.62
CA ALA A 250 1.49 19.33 0.63
C ALA A 250 -0.05 19.44 0.54
N ALA A 251 -0.65 18.80 -0.47
CA ALA A 251 -2.10 18.73 -0.61
C ALA A 251 -2.67 17.62 0.26
N GLY A 252 -3.87 17.86 0.76
CA GLY A 252 -4.60 16.90 1.56
C GLY A 252 -5.83 17.53 2.18
N VAL A 253 -6.89 16.74 2.28
CA VAL A 253 -8.11 17.14 2.97
C VAL A 253 -8.06 16.57 4.38
N THR A 254 -7.97 17.46 5.35
CA THR A 254 -8.19 17.16 6.77
C THR A 254 -9.57 17.61 7.24
N GLY A 255 -10.39 18.15 6.33
CA GLY A 255 -11.69 18.75 6.62
C GLY A 255 -11.63 20.04 7.45
N ARG A 256 -12.82 20.62 7.72
CA ARG A 256 -13.01 21.74 8.66
C ARG A 256 -14.07 21.34 9.69
N PRO A 257 -13.90 21.68 10.98
CA PRO A 257 -12.73 22.36 11.56
C PRO A 257 -11.52 21.43 11.78
N ASN A 258 -11.72 20.11 11.74
CA ASN A 258 -10.72 19.10 12.03
C ASN A 258 -10.99 17.78 11.27
N VAL A 259 -10.19 16.76 11.56
CA VAL A 259 -10.23 15.44 10.90
C VAL A 259 -11.55 14.67 11.10
N ASP A 260 -12.37 15.03 12.08
CA ASP A 260 -13.66 14.37 12.33
C ASP A 260 -14.63 14.55 11.14
N TRP A 261 -14.43 15.61 10.34
CA TRP A 261 -15.14 15.81 9.06
C TRP A 261 -14.97 14.63 8.09
N CYS A 262 -13.83 13.94 8.13
CA CYS A 262 -13.55 12.80 7.25
C CYS A 262 -14.41 11.58 7.58
N GLU A 263 -15.00 11.50 8.78
CA GLU A 263 -15.91 10.41 9.16
C GLU A 263 -17.22 10.44 8.37
N SER A 264 -17.69 11.64 8.01
CA SER A 264 -18.90 11.85 7.20
C SER A 264 -18.62 12.10 5.71
N HIS A 265 -17.37 12.41 5.33
CA HIS A 265 -16.97 12.74 3.95
C HIS A 265 -15.87 11.78 3.44
N LYS A 266 -16.19 10.49 3.51
CA LYS A 266 -15.24 9.41 3.22
C LYS A 266 -14.78 9.40 1.77
N THR A 267 -15.69 9.63 0.84
CA THR A 267 -15.44 9.60 -0.61
C THR A 267 -14.52 10.72 -1.06
N GLU A 268 -14.71 11.93 -0.55
CA GLU A 268 -13.90 13.11 -0.79
C GLU A 268 -12.50 12.91 -0.23
N THR A 269 -12.41 12.33 0.97
CA THR A 269 -11.15 11.98 1.61
C THR A 269 -10.39 10.94 0.79
N ILE A 270 -11.06 9.88 0.31
CA ILE A 270 -10.45 8.87 -0.58
C ILE A 270 -9.97 9.53 -1.87
N ARG A 271 -10.81 10.34 -2.52
CA ARG A 271 -10.47 10.98 -3.79
C ARG A 271 -9.21 11.83 -3.67
N ALA A 272 -9.14 12.71 -2.68
CA ALA A 272 -8.01 13.62 -2.53
C ALA A 272 -6.77 12.93 -1.91
N ASN A 273 -6.94 12.20 -0.79
CA ASN A 273 -5.82 11.70 -0.01
C ASN A 273 -5.30 10.35 -0.49
N VAL A 274 -6.13 9.53 -1.15
CA VAL A 274 -5.75 8.19 -1.64
C VAL A 274 -5.52 8.23 -3.15
N ALA A 275 -6.58 8.38 -3.93
CA ALA A 275 -6.49 8.33 -5.40
C ALA A 275 -5.58 9.44 -5.93
N GLY A 276 -5.75 10.68 -5.44
CA GLY A 276 -4.93 11.81 -5.85
C GLY A 276 -3.46 11.66 -5.52
N THR A 277 -3.12 11.27 -4.28
CA THR A 277 -1.72 11.07 -3.87
C THR A 277 -1.04 9.98 -4.70
N LEU A 278 -1.71 8.83 -4.91
CA LEU A 278 -1.16 7.73 -5.71
C LEU A 278 -1.01 8.11 -7.18
N THR A 279 -1.96 8.85 -7.73
CA THR A 279 -1.88 9.36 -9.10
C THR A 279 -0.70 10.30 -9.27
N LEU A 280 -0.47 11.20 -8.31
CA LEU A 280 0.69 12.10 -8.35
C LEU A 280 2.02 11.34 -8.23
N ALA A 281 2.10 10.35 -7.35
CA ALA A 281 3.30 9.52 -7.20
C ALA A 281 3.67 8.80 -8.50
N ASP A 282 2.68 8.19 -9.16
CA ASP A 282 2.87 7.48 -10.42
C ASP A 282 3.21 8.42 -11.58
N VAL A 283 2.53 9.57 -11.69
CA VAL A 283 2.88 10.59 -12.69
C VAL A 283 4.29 11.14 -12.45
N CYS A 284 4.69 11.40 -11.21
CA CYS A 284 6.07 11.82 -10.93
C CYS A 284 7.07 10.74 -11.35
N ARG A 285 6.73 9.46 -11.15
CA ARG A 285 7.57 8.31 -11.52
C ARG A 285 7.76 8.21 -13.03
N ASP A 286 6.67 8.35 -13.79
CA ASP A 286 6.68 8.34 -15.25
C ASP A 286 7.59 9.44 -15.84
N HIS A 287 7.75 10.56 -15.13
CA HIS A 287 8.62 11.68 -15.52
C HIS A 287 10.00 11.67 -14.83
N GLY A 288 10.35 10.63 -14.06
CA GLY A 288 11.63 10.54 -13.36
C GLY A 288 11.82 11.57 -12.23
N LEU A 289 10.74 12.10 -11.69
CA LEU A 289 10.74 13.14 -10.66
C LEU A 289 10.64 12.55 -9.25
N LEU A 290 11.42 13.11 -8.33
CA LEU A 290 11.26 12.88 -6.90
C LEU A 290 10.02 13.63 -6.39
N MET A 291 9.13 12.90 -5.71
CA MET A 291 7.99 13.45 -4.99
C MET A 291 8.26 13.46 -3.48
N MET A 292 8.31 14.66 -2.90
CA MET A 292 8.27 14.88 -1.45
C MET A 292 6.82 14.88 -0.98
N ASN A 293 6.42 13.89 -0.19
CA ASN A 293 5.05 13.68 0.25
C ASN A 293 4.89 13.97 1.75
N PHE A 294 4.17 15.04 2.10
CA PHE A 294 3.82 15.33 3.49
C PHE A 294 2.66 14.44 3.93
N ALA A 295 2.99 13.41 4.70
CA ALA A 295 2.05 12.45 5.27
C ALA A 295 1.83 12.73 6.76
N THR A 296 1.57 11.69 7.55
CA THR A 296 1.32 11.85 8.98
C THR A 296 1.85 10.68 9.80
N GLY A 297 2.44 10.99 10.96
CA GLY A 297 2.77 9.99 11.98
C GLY A 297 1.59 9.65 12.91
N CYS A 298 0.41 10.23 12.69
CA CYS A 298 -0.80 9.96 13.48
C CYS A 298 -1.50 8.64 13.06
N ILE A 299 -0.70 7.64 12.68
CA ILE A 299 -1.07 6.27 12.31
C ILE A 299 -0.51 5.24 13.30
N PHE A 300 0.11 5.73 14.38
CA PHE A 300 0.61 4.92 15.49
C PHE A 300 -0.04 5.31 16.82
N GLU A 301 -0.12 4.37 17.76
CA GLU A 301 -0.46 4.59 19.15
C GLU A 301 0.47 3.78 20.06
N TYR A 302 0.74 4.28 21.27
CA TYR A 302 1.51 3.53 22.26
C TYR A 302 0.93 2.12 22.47
N ASP A 303 1.80 1.12 22.52
CA ASP A 303 1.43 -0.29 22.67
C ASP A 303 2.40 -1.02 23.61
N THR A 304 2.31 -2.34 23.68
CA THR A 304 3.16 -3.16 24.55
C THR A 304 4.64 -3.13 24.15
N ALA A 305 4.95 -2.95 22.86
CA ALA A 305 6.32 -2.88 22.35
C ALA A 305 6.90 -1.45 22.42
N HIS A 306 6.02 -0.45 22.40
CA HIS A 306 6.32 0.98 22.50
C HIS A 306 5.52 1.60 23.66
N PRO A 307 5.81 1.28 24.93
CA PRO A 307 5.03 1.80 26.04
C PRO A 307 5.19 3.32 26.20
N GLN A 308 4.14 4.00 26.65
CA GLN A 308 4.19 5.42 26.95
C GLN A 308 5.30 5.74 27.98
N GLY A 309 6.18 6.69 27.65
CA GLY A 309 7.27 7.11 28.54
C GLY A 309 8.50 6.20 28.54
N SER A 310 8.55 5.18 27.67
CA SER A 310 9.70 4.28 27.55
C SER A 310 10.90 4.90 26.83
N GLY A 311 10.70 5.94 26.02
CA GLY A 311 11.70 6.46 25.08
C GLY A 311 11.90 5.59 23.84
N ILE A 312 11.11 4.52 23.68
CA ILE A 312 11.13 3.65 22.50
C ILE A 312 10.09 4.17 21.51
N GLY A 313 10.55 4.88 20.48
CA GLY A 313 9.70 5.40 19.42
C GLY A 313 9.47 4.41 18.28
N PHE A 314 8.36 4.58 17.57
CA PHE A 314 8.06 3.85 16.34
C PHE A 314 9.03 4.26 15.22
N LYS A 315 9.58 3.29 14.51
CA LYS A 315 10.50 3.45 13.38
C LYS A 315 9.77 3.54 12.04
N GLU A 316 10.51 3.87 11.00
CA GLU A 316 10.01 3.93 9.62
C GLU A 316 9.50 2.57 9.12
N GLU A 317 10.12 1.48 9.55
CA GLU A 317 9.80 0.11 9.14
C GLU A 317 8.58 -0.48 9.87
N ASP A 318 8.16 0.14 10.98
CA ASP A 318 7.06 -0.36 11.79
C ASP A 318 5.71 -0.25 11.05
N LYS A 319 4.86 -1.25 11.30
CA LYS A 319 3.51 -1.29 10.73
C LYS A 319 2.58 -0.37 11.53
N PRO A 320 1.78 0.48 10.86
CA PRO A 320 0.77 1.29 11.52
C PRO A 320 -0.15 0.44 12.42
N ASN A 321 -0.24 0.78 13.70
CA ASN A 321 -1.09 0.09 14.67
C ASN A 321 -2.35 0.91 15.05
N PHE A 322 -2.45 2.18 14.63
CA PHE A 322 -3.60 3.03 14.93
C PHE A 322 -4.47 3.33 13.69
N ILE A 323 -5.69 2.82 13.73
CA ILE A 323 -6.74 3.03 12.71
C ILE A 323 -8.02 3.63 13.30
N GLY A 324 -7.90 4.32 14.44
CA GLY A 324 -9.05 4.83 15.21
C GLY A 324 -9.89 5.91 14.52
N SER A 325 -9.39 6.50 13.42
CA SER A 325 -10.18 7.40 12.57
C SER A 325 -10.11 6.98 11.11
N PHE A 326 -11.15 7.28 10.32
CA PHE A 326 -11.14 7.07 8.88
C PHE A 326 -9.98 7.80 8.22
N TYR A 327 -9.67 9.02 8.67
CA TYR A 327 -8.50 9.77 8.21
C TYR A 327 -7.20 8.97 8.44
N SER A 328 -6.92 8.52 9.66
CA SER A 328 -5.71 7.73 9.97
C SER A 328 -5.66 6.43 9.16
N LYS A 329 -6.80 5.73 9.01
CA LYS A 329 -6.89 4.53 8.18
C LYS A 329 -6.52 4.81 6.72
N THR A 330 -7.03 5.89 6.12
CA THR A 330 -6.65 6.25 4.73
C THR A 330 -5.17 6.55 4.60
N LYS A 331 -4.56 7.23 5.57
CA LYS A 331 -3.15 7.59 5.54
C LYS A 331 -2.24 6.38 5.72
N ALA A 332 -2.60 5.43 6.60
CA ALA A 332 -1.87 4.18 6.76
C ALA A 332 -1.86 3.35 5.47
N VAL A 333 -3.02 3.22 4.79
CA VAL A 333 -3.12 2.52 3.50
C VAL A 333 -2.27 3.18 2.42
N VAL A 334 -2.31 4.52 2.33
CA VAL A 334 -1.54 5.26 1.32
C VAL A 334 -0.04 5.13 1.57
N GLU A 335 0.42 5.23 2.82
CA GLU A 335 1.83 5.05 3.14
C GLU A 335 2.33 3.66 2.72
N GLU A 336 1.56 2.60 3.01
CA GLU A 336 1.92 1.24 2.61
C GLU A 336 2.05 1.10 1.09
N LEU A 337 1.11 1.69 0.33
CA LEU A 337 1.16 1.67 -1.13
C LEU A 337 2.31 2.51 -1.71
N LEU A 338 2.64 3.63 -1.07
CA LEU A 338 3.74 4.51 -1.51
C LEU A 338 5.13 3.90 -1.29
N LYS A 339 5.27 2.84 -0.47
CA LYS A 339 6.53 2.09 -0.32
C LYS A 339 7.01 1.47 -1.64
N GLU A 340 6.09 1.13 -2.53
CA GLU A 340 6.38 0.54 -3.84
C GLU A 340 6.83 1.58 -4.88
N TYR A 341 6.75 2.88 -4.55
CA TYR A 341 7.21 3.97 -5.40
C TYR A 341 8.60 4.43 -4.96
N ASP A 342 9.62 3.95 -5.66
CA ASP A 342 11.04 4.28 -5.44
C ASP A 342 11.36 5.78 -5.58
N ASN A 343 10.48 6.56 -6.23
CA ASN A 343 10.58 7.99 -6.43
C ASN A 343 9.89 8.86 -5.37
N VAL A 344 9.41 8.26 -4.27
CA VAL A 344 8.69 8.99 -3.22
C VAL A 344 9.51 9.09 -1.95
N CYS A 345 9.51 10.28 -1.35
CA CYS A 345 9.96 10.54 0.01
C CYS A 345 8.74 10.88 0.88
N THR A 346 8.36 9.99 1.79
CA THR A 346 7.20 10.19 2.67
C THR A 346 7.65 10.73 4.03
N LEU A 347 7.14 11.91 4.40
CA LEU A 347 7.47 12.61 5.64
C LEU A 347 6.31 12.49 6.64
N ARG A 348 6.51 11.77 7.74
CA ARG A 348 5.50 11.59 8.79
C ARG A 348 5.47 12.78 9.74
N VAL A 349 4.65 13.78 9.41
CA VAL A 349 4.41 14.97 10.26
C VAL A 349 3.47 14.64 11.41
N ARG A 350 3.70 15.18 12.61
CA ARG A 350 2.75 15.12 13.73
C ARG A 350 2.57 16.48 14.40
N MET A 351 1.33 16.79 14.76
CA MET A 351 0.94 17.97 15.54
C MET A 351 1.76 19.23 15.19
N PRO A 352 1.64 19.74 13.94
CA PRO A 352 2.53 20.79 13.46
C PRO A 352 2.41 22.09 14.27
N ILE A 353 3.56 22.67 14.58
CA ILE A 353 3.74 23.91 15.35
C ILE A 353 4.53 24.90 14.49
N SER A 354 4.19 26.19 14.58
CA SER A 354 5.00 27.25 13.98
C SER A 354 5.24 28.43 14.93
N SER A 355 6.12 29.33 14.53
CA SER A 355 6.32 30.64 15.15
C SER A 355 5.07 31.54 15.11
N ASP A 356 4.22 31.42 14.09
CA ASP A 356 2.95 32.14 14.04
C ASP A 356 1.90 31.54 15.02
N LEU A 357 1.81 32.13 16.21
CA LEU A 357 0.84 31.75 17.26
C LEU A 357 -0.59 32.27 16.99
N ASN A 358 -0.82 33.05 15.94
CA ASN A 358 -2.18 33.47 15.57
C ASN A 358 -2.89 32.45 14.68
N ASN A 359 -2.14 31.54 14.06
CA ASN A 359 -2.69 30.55 13.15
C ASN A 359 -3.56 29.52 13.91
N PRO A 360 -4.85 29.38 13.58
CA PRO A 360 -5.74 28.44 14.27
C PRO A 360 -5.38 26.97 14.04
N ARG A 361 -4.51 26.66 13.07
CA ARG A 361 -4.03 25.29 12.82
C ARG A 361 -2.85 24.93 13.73
N ASN A 362 -2.14 25.92 14.27
CA ASN A 362 -1.00 25.74 15.16
C ASN A 362 -1.43 25.02 16.43
N PHE A 363 -0.70 23.96 16.78
CA PHE A 363 -1.04 23.14 17.94
C PHE A 363 -1.00 23.95 19.25
N ILE A 364 -0.03 24.85 19.42
CA ILE A 364 0.06 25.74 20.61
C ILE A 364 -1.22 26.57 20.72
N THR A 365 -1.65 27.20 19.62
CA THR A 365 -2.86 28.04 19.56
C THR A 365 -4.15 27.25 19.81
N LYS A 366 -4.18 25.97 19.42
CA LYS A 366 -5.32 25.10 19.71
C LYS A 366 -5.43 24.79 21.20
N ILE A 367 -4.34 24.31 21.80
CA ILE A 367 -4.37 23.88 23.20
C ILE A 367 -4.52 25.07 24.16
N SER A 368 -4.03 26.26 23.80
CA SER A 368 -4.22 27.47 24.61
C SER A 368 -5.67 27.99 24.60
N ARG A 369 -6.49 27.56 23.65
CA ARG A 369 -7.92 27.92 23.54
C ARG A 369 -8.86 26.89 24.14
N TYR A 370 -8.36 25.71 24.53
CA TYR A 370 -9.19 24.68 25.13
C TYR A 370 -9.34 24.94 26.62
N ASN A 371 -10.57 24.77 27.14
CA ASN A 371 -10.84 24.88 28.57
C ASN A 371 -10.10 23.79 29.37
N LYS A 372 -9.97 22.59 28.76
CA LYS A 372 -9.33 21.42 29.35
C LYS A 372 -8.46 20.72 28.31
N VAL A 373 -7.31 20.21 28.75
CA VAL A 373 -6.35 19.48 27.88
C VAL A 373 -6.02 18.11 28.46
N VAL A 374 -5.65 17.17 27.61
CA VAL A 374 -5.12 15.88 28.06
C VAL A 374 -3.60 15.99 28.16
N ASN A 375 -2.99 15.40 29.19
CA ASN A 375 -1.55 15.49 29.38
C ASN A 375 -0.82 14.20 28.95
N ILE A 376 -0.62 14.03 27.65
CA ILE A 376 0.10 12.87 27.09
C ILE A 376 1.33 13.34 26.29
N PRO A 377 2.52 12.75 26.52
CA PRO A 377 3.72 13.04 25.74
C PRO A 377 3.53 12.62 24.28
N ASN A 378 3.96 13.46 23.35
CA ASN A 378 3.89 13.19 21.92
C ASN A 378 5.13 13.72 21.20
N SER A 379 5.54 13.02 20.14
CA SER A 379 6.42 13.60 19.13
C SER A 379 5.65 14.62 18.28
N MET A 380 6.29 15.76 18.01
CA MET A 380 5.67 16.88 17.29
C MET A 380 6.65 17.46 16.26
N THR A 381 6.12 18.19 15.29
CA THR A 381 6.89 18.80 14.19
C THR A 381 6.90 20.32 14.33
N VAL A 382 8.06 20.91 14.61
CA VAL A 382 8.26 22.38 14.55
C VAL A 382 8.56 22.78 13.11
N LEU A 383 7.58 23.36 12.42
CA LEU A 383 7.63 23.63 10.98
C LEU A 383 8.73 24.62 10.59
N ASP A 384 9.00 25.62 11.42
CA ASP A 384 10.05 26.62 11.19
C ASP A 384 11.46 26.01 11.07
N GLU A 385 11.69 24.84 11.69
CA GLU A 385 12.95 24.09 11.59
C GLU A 385 12.86 22.98 10.54
N LEU A 386 11.76 22.21 10.54
CA LEU A 386 11.65 20.99 9.73
C LEU A 386 11.32 21.28 8.26
N LEU A 387 10.56 22.32 7.92
CA LEU A 387 10.27 22.62 6.50
C LEU A 387 11.53 22.99 5.70
N PRO A 388 12.47 23.81 6.21
CA PRO A 388 13.79 23.97 5.60
C PRO A 388 14.52 22.65 5.39
N ILE A 389 14.51 21.75 6.37
CA ILE A 389 15.11 20.41 6.25
C ILE A 389 14.46 19.63 5.11
N SER A 390 13.13 19.69 4.93
CA SER A 390 12.46 18.99 3.81
C SER A 390 12.94 19.46 2.43
N ILE A 391 13.32 20.73 2.29
CA ILE A 391 13.91 21.27 1.06
C ILE A 391 15.32 20.68 0.86
N GLU A 392 16.13 20.59 1.92
CA GLU A 392 17.45 19.96 1.86
C GLU A 392 17.37 18.46 1.57
N MET A 393 16.35 17.75 2.10
CA MET A 393 16.07 16.36 1.76
C MET A 393 15.78 16.18 0.27
N ALA A 394 15.00 17.09 -0.33
CA ALA A 394 14.75 17.10 -1.77
C ALA A 394 16.06 17.32 -2.55
N LYS A 395 16.89 18.30 -2.15
CA LYS A 395 18.21 18.56 -2.76
C LYS A 395 19.14 17.35 -2.69
N LYS A 396 19.07 16.57 -1.62
CA LYS A 396 19.81 15.31 -1.40
C LYS A 396 19.17 14.10 -2.09
N ASN A 397 18.05 14.26 -2.77
CA ASN A 397 17.29 13.18 -3.42
C ASN A 397 16.91 12.02 -2.48
N LEU A 398 16.62 12.32 -1.21
CA LEU A 398 16.23 11.30 -0.23
C LEU A 398 14.89 10.68 -0.59
N ARG A 399 14.73 9.38 -0.29
CA ARG A 399 13.57 8.55 -0.67
C ARG A 399 13.11 7.70 0.52
N GLY A 400 11.99 7.02 0.36
CA GLY A 400 11.40 6.17 1.39
C GLY A 400 10.72 6.97 2.50
N ILE A 401 10.41 6.29 3.60
CA ILE A 401 9.69 6.88 4.73
C ILE A 401 10.68 7.55 5.69
N TRP A 402 10.27 8.65 6.30
CA TRP A 402 11.00 9.38 7.33
C TRP A 402 10.05 9.83 8.43
N ASN A 403 10.37 9.47 9.68
CA ASN A 403 9.75 10.08 10.85
C ASN A 403 10.14 11.56 10.90
N PHE A 404 9.17 12.45 10.70
CA PHE A 404 9.42 13.88 10.45
C PHE A 404 8.96 14.74 11.62
N THR A 405 9.43 14.38 12.79
CA THR A 405 9.22 15.07 14.07
C THR A 405 10.56 15.40 14.71
N ASN A 406 10.60 16.41 15.56
CA ASN A 406 11.76 16.69 16.37
C ASN A 406 12.05 15.51 17.33
N PRO A 407 13.32 15.19 17.63
CA PRO A 407 13.68 14.16 18.60
C PRO A 407 13.08 14.41 19.99
N GLY A 408 12.63 13.32 20.61
CA GLY A 408 11.99 13.32 21.92
C GLY A 408 10.50 13.64 21.88
N VAL A 409 9.95 13.83 23.07
CA VAL A 409 8.51 14.06 23.29
C VAL A 409 8.28 15.29 24.16
N VAL A 410 7.11 15.89 23.97
CA VAL A 410 6.61 16.95 24.83
C VAL A 410 5.13 16.70 25.12
N SER A 411 4.73 16.89 26.37
CA SER A 411 3.35 16.79 26.80
C SER A 411 2.63 18.13 26.69
N HIS A 412 1.29 18.10 26.77
CA HIS A 412 0.49 19.32 26.63
C HIS A 412 0.78 20.29 27.79
N ASN A 413 0.96 19.78 29.02
CA ASN A 413 1.27 20.63 30.16
C ASN A 413 2.65 21.29 30.03
N GLU A 414 3.65 20.59 29.50
CA GLU A 414 4.96 21.19 29.26
C GLU A 414 4.89 22.34 28.25
N ILE A 415 4.09 22.21 27.18
CA ILE A 415 3.86 23.31 26.23
C ILE A 415 3.11 24.47 26.89
N LEU A 416 2.07 24.20 27.69
CA LEU A 416 1.30 25.24 28.36
C LEU A 416 2.10 25.96 29.45
N GLU A 417 3.05 25.28 30.11
CA GLU A 417 3.98 25.92 31.03
C GLU A 417 4.97 26.84 30.28
N MET A 418 5.46 26.43 29.11
CA MET A 418 6.23 27.32 28.24
C MET A 418 5.38 28.50 27.76
N TYR A 419 4.12 28.27 27.38
CA TYR A 419 3.20 29.34 26.99
C TYR A 419 2.98 30.35 28.12
N LYS A 420 2.77 29.86 29.35
CA LYS A 420 2.64 30.69 30.53
C LYS A 420 3.92 31.49 30.80
N THR A 421 5.07 30.85 30.71
CA THR A 421 6.37 31.47 31.00
C THR A 421 6.75 32.55 29.97
N TYR A 422 6.52 32.30 28.69
CA TYR A 422 7.01 33.14 27.60
C TYR A 422 5.96 34.10 27.03
N ILE A 423 4.67 33.77 27.09
CA ILE A 423 3.61 34.48 26.36
C ILE A 423 2.60 35.14 27.30
N ASP A 424 2.07 34.40 28.28
CA ASP A 424 1.05 34.91 29.20
C ASP A 424 1.21 34.33 30.62
N PRO A 425 1.91 35.03 31.53
CA PRO A 425 2.13 34.57 32.90
C PRO A 425 0.86 34.33 33.72
N LYS A 426 -0.28 34.90 33.29
CA LYS A 426 -1.58 34.75 33.95
C LYS A 426 -2.39 33.57 33.39
N PHE A 427 -1.89 32.90 32.35
CA PHE A 427 -2.56 31.77 31.73
C PHE A 427 -2.80 30.63 32.73
N LYS A 428 -4.00 30.03 32.64
CA LYS A 428 -4.43 28.89 33.46
C LYS A 428 -5.12 27.87 32.56
N TRP A 429 -5.00 26.60 32.92
CA TRP A 429 -5.67 25.51 32.23
C TRP A 429 -6.08 24.42 33.23
N GLU A 430 -6.98 23.55 32.79
CA GLU A 430 -7.38 22.35 33.51
C GLU A 430 -7.05 21.10 32.69
N ASN A 431 -6.95 19.94 33.36
CA ASN A 431 -6.68 18.67 32.71
C ASN A 431 -7.95 17.82 32.57
N PHE A 432 -7.97 16.99 31.52
CA PHE A 432 -8.91 15.88 31.32
C PHE A 432 -8.26 14.56 31.71
N THR A 433 -9.09 13.61 32.17
CA THR A 433 -8.75 12.18 32.04
C THR A 433 -9.02 11.71 30.60
N LEU A 434 -8.38 10.61 30.18
CA LEU A 434 -8.62 10.02 28.86
C LEU A 434 -10.09 9.62 28.64
N GLU A 435 -10.75 9.16 29.69
CA GLU A 435 -12.16 8.78 29.69
C GLU A 435 -13.09 9.98 29.48
N GLU A 436 -12.74 11.13 30.06
CA GLU A 436 -13.48 12.37 29.84
C GLU A 436 -13.30 12.89 28.41
N GLN A 437 -12.08 12.79 27.86
CA GLN A 437 -11.83 13.19 26.47
C GLN A 437 -12.62 12.33 25.48
N ALA A 438 -12.69 11.02 25.71
CA ALA A 438 -13.42 10.09 24.85
C ALA A 438 -14.92 10.43 24.73
N LYS A 439 -15.51 11.09 25.75
CA LYS A 439 -16.92 11.51 25.72
C LYS A 439 -17.18 12.74 24.84
N VAL A 440 -16.13 13.47 24.45
CA VAL A 440 -16.24 14.76 23.74
C VAL A 440 -15.81 14.63 22.27
N ILE A 441 -14.95 13.67 21.93
CA ILE A 441 -14.42 13.48 20.58
C ILE A 441 -15.24 12.45 19.78
N VAL A 442 -15.41 12.70 18.48
CA VAL A 442 -16.10 11.77 17.57
C VAL A 442 -15.24 10.54 17.25
N ALA A 443 -13.92 10.74 17.16
CA ALA A 443 -12.95 9.69 16.86
C ALA A 443 -11.73 9.78 17.80
N PRO A 444 -11.16 8.64 18.23
CA PRO A 444 -9.92 8.58 18.99
C PRO A 444 -8.77 9.40 18.39
N ARG A 445 -7.84 9.84 19.25
CA ARG A 445 -6.63 10.57 18.84
C ARG A 445 -5.39 9.71 19.04
N SER A 446 -4.50 9.75 18.06
CA SER A 446 -3.21 9.07 18.09
C SER A 446 -2.27 9.72 19.11
N ASN A 447 -1.70 8.91 20.00
CA ASN A 447 -0.63 9.30 20.93
C ASN A 447 0.56 8.35 20.76
N ASN A 448 1.73 8.88 20.43
CA ASN A 448 2.93 8.06 20.22
C ASN A 448 4.22 8.89 20.33
N GLU A 449 5.33 8.17 20.41
CA GLU A 449 6.68 8.66 20.18
C GLU A 449 7.20 8.10 18.86
N MET A 450 7.87 8.93 18.05
CA MET A 450 8.47 8.52 16.79
C MET A 450 10.00 8.52 16.94
N ASP A 451 10.65 7.45 16.51
CA ASP A 451 12.10 7.36 16.51
C ASP A 451 12.68 8.33 15.46
N ALA A 452 13.37 9.36 15.92
CA ALA A 452 13.95 10.39 15.06
C ALA A 452 15.40 10.07 14.65
N SER A 453 15.95 8.90 15.01
CA SER A 453 17.36 8.55 14.81
C SER A 453 17.76 8.60 13.34
N LYS A 454 16.90 8.13 12.43
CA LYS A 454 17.14 8.18 10.99
C LYS A 454 17.29 9.62 10.49
N LEU A 455 16.36 10.50 10.85
CA LEU A 455 16.39 11.92 10.47
C LEU A 455 17.57 12.65 11.12
N LYS A 456 17.81 12.44 12.40
CA LYS A 456 18.91 13.05 13.18
C LYS A 456 20.29 12.62 12.68
N LYS A 457 20.42 11.38 12.18
CA LYS A 457 21.65 10.91 11.54
C LYS A 457 21.97 11.68 10.26
N GLU A 458 20.95 11.99 9.46
CA GLU A 458 21.12 12.76 8.22
C GLU A 458 21.27 14.27 8.47
N PHE A 459 20.62 14.78 9.52
CA PHE A 459 20.64 16.19 9.93
C PHE A 459 21.03 16.32 11.41
N PRO A 460 22.34 16.23 11.76
CA PRO A 460 22.83 16.30 13.14
C PRO A 460 22.49 17.60 13.88
N GLU A 461 22.21 18.68 13.16
CA GLU A 461 21.80 19.99 13.68
C GLU A 461 20.36 20.02 14.21
N LEU A 462 19.52 19.03 13.89
CA LEU A 462 18.11 18.96 14.25
C LEU A 462 17.91 19.02 15.78
N LEU A 463 17.27 20.06 16.30
CA LEU A 463 17.09 20.23 17.74
C LEU A 463 16.02 19.29 18.31
N SER A 464 16.17 18.92 19.59
CA SER A 464 15.11 18.21 20.31
C SER A 464 13.83 19.05 20.36
N ILE A 465 12.67 18.41 20.57
CA ILE A 465 11.38 19.11 20.53
C ILE A 465 11.31 20.30 21.50
N LYS A 466 11.86 20.17 22.71
CA LYS A 466 11.83 21.24 23.72
C LYS A 466 12.72 22.41 23.33
N GLU A 467 13.94 22.14 22.88
CA GLU A 467 14.89 23.17 22.43
C GLU A 467 14.38 23.89 21.18
N SER A 468 13.82 23.13 20.23
CA SER A 468 13.24 23.67 19.00
C SER A 468 12.03 24.58 19.29
N LEU A 469 11.14 24.16 20.21
CA LEU A 469 10.01 24.99 20.65
C LEU A 469 10.47 26.31 21.25
N ILE A 470 11.47 26.28 22.14
CA ILE A 470 12.01 27.48 22.76
C ILE A 470 12.56 28.42 21.68
N LYS A 471 13.48 27.93 20.84
CA LYS A 471 14.17 28.74 19.83
C LYS A 471 13.24 29.33 18.75
N TYR A 472 12.33 28.51 18.22
CA TYR A 472 11.56 28.90 17.03
C TYR A 472 10.13 29.36 17.35
N ALA A 473 9.51 28.88 18.43
CA ALA A 473 8.12 29.23 18.75
C ALA A 473 7.98 30.20 19.92
N PHE A 474 8.71 30.03 21.02
CA PHE A 474 8.49 30.81 22.24
C PHE A 474 9.38 32.05 22.38
N GLU A 475 10.70 31.94 22.18
CA GLU A 475 11.62 33.08 22.28
C GLU A 475 11.26 34.23 21.32
N PRO A 476 10.96 33.99 20.02
CA PRO A 476 10.60 35.06 19.10
C PRO A 476 9.26 35.74 19.44
N ASN A 477 8.41 35.07 20.20
CA ASN A 477 7.08 35.55 20.60
C ASN A 477 7.04 36.03 22.05
N ARG A 478 8.19 36.10 22.74
CA ARG A 478 8.24 36.40 24.17
C ARG A 478 7.59 37.76 24.44
N ARG A 479 6.63 37.77 25.37
CA ARG A 479 6.00 38.99 25.87
C ARG A 479 6.60 39.32 27.23
N THR A 480 7.10 40.55 27.35
CA THR A 480 7.63 41.11 28.60
C THR A 480 6.52 41.53 29.55
#